data_AF-A0A1H4UFQ6-F1
#
_entry.id   AF-A0A1H4UFQ6-F1
#
_cell.length_a   1.000
_cell.length_b   1.000
_cell.length_c   1.000
_cell.angle_alpha   90.00
_cell.angle_beta   90.00
_cell.angle_gamma   90.00
#
_symmetry.space_group_name_H-M   'P 1'
#
loop_
_entity.id
_entity.type
_entity.pdbx_description
1 polymer ?
#
loop_
_entity_poly.entity_id
_entity_poly.type
_entity_poly.pdbx_seq_one_letter_code
_entity_poly.pdbx_strand_id
1 'polypeptide(L)'
;MREKLYGTSPEDGHRADSGYRITERAPGTWRWVWTEPDEEDEVSDPYASASEAFAAAAADWDSSGEGGKLSATLRAQATRLRNNGR
;
A
#
# COMPACT_ATOMS: atom_id res chain seq x y z
N MET A 1 12.40 8.51 7.83
CA MET A 1 11.01 8.95 7.54
C MET A 1 10.07 8.06 8.31
N ARG A 2 9.02 8.57 8.97
CA ARG A 2 8.00 7.70 9.57
C ARG A 2 7.22 7.06 8.42
N GLU A 3 7.38 5.76 8.23
CA GLU A 3 6.62 4.98 7.25
C GLU A 3 5.14 5.03 7.65
N LYS A 4 4.27 5.44 6.71
CA LYS A 4 2.84 5.56 6.96
C LYS A 4 2.16 4.22 6.64
N LEU A 5 1.39 3.71 7.59
CA LEU A 5 0.50 2.58 7.37
C LEU A 5 -0.82 3.06 6.77
N TYR A 6 -1.26 2.41 5.70
CA TYR A 6 -2.55 2.59 5.05
C TYR A 6 -3.39 1.36 5.39
N GLY A 7 -4.08 1.45 6.53
CA GLY A 7 -4.84 0.35 7.09
C GLY A 7 -6.28 0.27 6.61
N THR A 8 -6.85 -0.90 6.85
CA THR A 8 -8.27 -1.21 6.72
C THR A 8 -9.05 -0.60 7.86
N SER A 9 -10.30 -0.22 7.62
CA SER A 9 -11.15 0.10 8.75
C SER A 9 -11.50 -1.21 9.48
N PRO A 10 -11.64 -1.22 10.81
CA PRO A 10 -12.01 -2.44 11.55
C PRO A 10 -13.37 -3.04 11.14
N GLU A 11 -14.18 -2.28 10.40
CA GLU A 11 -15.43 -2.68 9.75
C GLU A 11 -15.23 -3.63 8.56
N ASP A 12 -14.01 -3.73 8.02
CA ASP A 12 -13.62 -4.64 6.92
C ASP A 12 -13.12 -6.00 7.45
N GLY A 13 -13.31 -6.32 8.75
CA GLY A 13 -12.92 -7.61 9.35
C GLY A 13 -11.43 -7.76 9.69
N HIS A 14 -10.59 -6.82 9.27
CA HIS A 14 -9.17 -6.76 9.57
C HIS A 14 -8.87 -6.00 10.89
N ARG A 15 -7.71 -6.29 11.49
CA ARG A 15 -7.28 -5.61 12.73
C ARG A 15 -6.96 -4.14 12.46
N ALA A 16 -7.08 -3.29 13.48
CA ALA A 16 -6.91 -1.84 13.35
C ALA A 16 -5.46 -1.42 12.96
N ASP A 17 -4.53 -2.34 13.14
CA ASP A 17 -3.11 -2.26 12.85
C ASP A 17 -2.69 -3.10 11.63
N SER A 18 -3.65 -3.66 10.88
CA SER A 18 -3.42 -4.25 9.56
C SER A 18 -3.35 -3.17 8.48
N GLY A 19 -2.50 -3.32 7.47
CA GLY A 19 -2.45 -2.38 6.35
C GLY A 19 -1.24 -2.43 5.44
N TYR A 20 -1.29 -1.61 4.38
CA TYR A 20 -0.18 -1.42 3.45
C TYR A 20 0.82 -0.37 3.94
N ARG A 21 2.11 -0.66 3.79
CA ARG A 21 3.21 0.29 3.89
C ARG A 21 3.90 0.38 2.52
N ILE A 22 4.14 1.60 2.05
CA ILE A 22 4.93 1.83 0.83
C ILE A 22 6.32 2.29 1.23
N THR A 23 7.34 1.51 0.85
CA THR A 23 8.70 1.68 1.34
C THR A 23 9.73 1.66 0.20
N GLU A 24 10.77 2.48 0.32
CA GLU A 24 11.91 2.51 -0.59
C GLU A 24 13.05 1.71 0.06
N ARG A 25 13.31 0.49 -0.44
CA ARG A 25 14.32 -0.42 0.14
C ARG A 25 15.73 -0.13 -0.38
N ALA A 26 15.82 0.43 -1.58
CA ALA A 26 17.03 0.95 -2.20
C ALA A 26 16.65 2.18 -3.04
N PRO A 27 17.57 3.11 -3.34
CA PRO A 27 17.25 4.29 -4.14
C PRO A 27 16.55 3.94 -5.45
N GLY A 28 15.36 4.48 -5.68
CA GLY A 28 14.53 4.23 -6.86
C GLY A 28 13.84 2.85 -6.88
N THR A 29 13.93 2.07 -5.80
CA THR A 29 13.32 0.74 -5.70
C THR A 29 12.28 0.72 -4.60
N TRP A 30 11.02 0.76 -5.01
CA TRP A 30 9.85 0.84 -4.14
C TRP A 30 9.14 -0.49 -4.03
N ARG A 31 8.54 -0.77 -2.88
CA ARG A 31 7.71 -1.96 -2.64
C ARG A 31 6.52 -1.59 -1.78
N TRP A 32 5.44 -2.35 -1.90
CA TRP A 32 4.39 -2.37 -0.88
C TRP A 32 4.63 -3.56 0.07
N VAL A 33 4.27 -3.36 1.33
CA VAL A 33 4.30 -4.38 2.38
C VAL A 33 2.93 -4.40 3.03
N TRP A 34 2.22 -5.52 2.96
CA TRP A 34 1.04 -5.76 3.77
C TRP A 34 1.48 -6.34 5.12
N THR A 35 0.94 -5.80 6.20
CA THR A 35 1.25 -6.21 7.56
C THR A 35 -0.04 -6.51 8.28
N GLU A 36 -0.11 -7.64 8.96
CA GLU A 36 -1.16 -7.94 9.93
C GLU A 36 -0.55 -8.42 11.25
N PRO A 37 -1.15 -8.11 12.41
CA PRO A 37 -0.60 -8.55 13.68
C PRO A 37 -0.71 -10.07 13.82
N ASP A 38 0.38 -10.68 14.29
CA ASP A 38 0.56 -12.14 14.42
C ASP A 38 0.72 -12.92 13.10
N GLU A 39 0.81 -12.22 11.97
CA GLU A 39 1.11 -12.82 10.66
C GLU A 39 2.43 -12.29 10.09
N GLU A 40 3.00 -13.03 9.14
CA GLU A 40 4.21 -12.60 8.45
C GLU A 40 3.86 -11.48 7.45
N ASP A 41 4.76 -10.50 7.34
CA ASP A 41 4.64 -9.41 6.36
C ASP A 41 4.63 -9.99 4.93
N GLU A 42 3.59 -9.66 4.15
CA GLU A 42 3.58 -9.95 2.71
C GLU A 42 4.23 -8.79 1.94
N VAL A 43 5.16 -9.11 1.03
CA VAL A 43 6.00 -8.12 0.36
C VAL A 43 5.92 -8.28 -1.14
N SER A 44 5.67 -7.16 -1.82
CA SER A 44 5.62 -7.11 -3.28
C SER A 44 6.98 -7.31 -3.97
N ASP A 45 6.90 -7.56 -5.27
CA ASP A 45 7.99 -7.27 -6.21
C ASP A 45 8.39 -5.78 -6.22
N PRO A 46 9.61 -5.45 -6.68
CA PRO A 46 10.08 -4.07 -6.76
C PRO A 46 9.43 -3.28 -7.90
N TYR A 47 9.18 -2.00 -7.63
CA TYR A 47 8.67 -0.98 -8.55
C TYR A 47 9.67 0.16 -8.72
N ALA A 48 9.62 0.84 -9.87
CA ALA A 48 10.56 1.92 -10.20
C ALA A 48 10.19 3.26 -9.55
N SER A 49 8.99 3.36 -8.98
CA SER A 49 8.46 4.60 -8.40
C SER A 49 7.52 4.33 -7.23
N ALA A 50 7.35 5.34 -6.38
CA ALA A 50 6.41 5.26 -5.27
C ALA A 50 4.97 5.19 -5.80
N SER A 51 4.66 5.95 -6.86
CA SER A 51 3.33 5.94 -7.47
C SER A 51 2.93 4.56 -8.01
N GLU A 52 3.86 3.83 -8.65
CA GLU A 52 3.62 2.44 -9.08
C GLU A 52 3.35 1.51 -7.89
N ALA A 53 4.15 1.61 -6.83
CA ALA A 53 3.94 0.78 -5.63
C ALA A 53 2.58 1.03 -4.97
N PHE A 54 2.13 2.29 -4.91
CA PHE A 54 0.79 2.64 -4.44
C PHE A 54 -0.33 2.10 -5.35
N ALA A 55 -0.15 2.17 -6.67
CA ALA A 55 -1.13 1.67 -7.62
C ALA A 55 -1.26 0.14 -7.54
N ALA A 56 -0.12 -0.56 -7.39
CA ALA A 56 -0.10 -2.00 -7.22
C ALA A 56 -0.75 -2.44 -5.89
N ALA A 57 -0.46 -1.76 -4.78
CA ALA A 57 -1.12 -2.04 -3.50
C ALA A 57 -2.65 -1.85 -3.56
N ALA A 58 -3.12 -0.86 -4.33
CA ALA A 58 -4.55 -0.68 -4.55
C ALA A 58 -5.16 -1.86 -5.32
N ALA A 59 -4.49 -2.30 -6.40
CA ALA A 59 -4.94 -3.42 -7.21
C ALA A 59 -4.93 -4.75 -6.46
N ASP A 60 -3.94 -4.94 -5.59
CA ASP A 60 -3.86 -6.08 -4.67
C ASP A 60 -5.11 -6.11 -3.76
N TRP A 61 -5.38 -5.01 -3.07
CA TRP A 61 -6.56 -4.86 -2.22
C TRP A 61 -7.90 -5.07 -2.94
N ASP A 62 -8.05 -4.56 -4.17
CA ASP A 62 -9.26 -4.80 -4.96
C ASP A 62 -9.40 -6.28 -5.36
N SER A 63 -8.29 -6.97 -5.62
CA SER A 63 -8.27 -8.37 -6.04
C SER A 63 -8.63 -9.33 -4.90
N SER A 64 -8.34 -8.95 -3.66
CA SER A 64 -8.80 -9.67 -2.45
C SER A 64 -10.31 -9.57 -2.21
N GLY A 65 -11.05 -8.83 -3.04
CA GLY A 65 -12.51 -8.68 -2.96
C GLY A 65 -12.98 -7.58 -2.01
N GLU A 66 -12.04 -6.88 -1.36
CA GLU A 66 -12.34 -5.91 -0.31
C GLU A 66 -12.59 -4.50 -0.86
N GLY A 67 -11.85 -4.09 -1.90
CA GLY A 67 -12.10 -2.82 -2.61
C GLY A 67 -12.32 -1.59 -1.71
N GLY A 68 -13.17 -0.65 -2.13
CA GLY A 68 -13.68 0.41 -1.24
C GLY A 68 -12.69 1.53 -0.89
N LYS A 69 -12.76 2.01 0.37
CA LYS A 69 -12.13 3.27 0.80
C LYS A 69 -10.60 3.19 0.81
N LEU A 70 -10.05 2.02 1.13
CA LEU A 70 -8.60 1.82 1.16
C LEU A 70 -8.00 1.85 -0.25
N SER A 71 -8.52 1.06 -1.20
CA SER A 71 -8.03 1.13 -2.59
C SER A 71 -8.24 2.50 -3.23
N ALA A 72 -9.33 3.21 -2.92
CA ALA A 72 -9.52 4.59 -3.35
C ALA A 72 -8.43 5.54 -2.79
N THR A 73 -8.09 5.39 -1.51
CA THR A 73 -7.04 6.18 -0.85
C THR A 73 -5.66 5.92 -1.47
N LEU A 74 -5.33 4.66 -1.71
CA LEU A 74 -4.07 4.25 -2.34
C LEU A 74 -3.94 4.79 -3.77
N ARG A 75 -5.00 4.69 -4.58
CA ARG A 75 -5.05 5.29 -5.93
C ARG A 75 -4.90 6.82 -5.92
N ALA A 76 -5.49 7.49 -4.94
CA ALA A 76 -5.36 8.93 -4.78
C ALA A 76 -3.91 9.34 -4.47
N GLN A 77 -3.20 8.56 -3.64
CA GLN A 77 -1.77 8.76 -3.39
C GLN A 77 -0.92 8.50 -4.64
N ALA A 78 -1.18 7.39 -5.34
CA ALA A 78 -0.49 7.07 -6.60
C ALA A 78 -0.61 8.24 -7.61
N THR A 79 -1.82 8.76 -7.78
CA THR A 79 -2.09 9.88 -8.69
C THR A 79 -1.35 11.16 -8.25
N ARG A 80 -1.38 11.48 -6.95
CA ARG A 80 -0.68 12.64 -6.41
C ARG A 80 0.83 12.55 -6.63
N LEU A 81 1.43 11.38 -6.42
CA LEU A 81 2.86 11.16 -6.58
C LEU A 81 3.28 11.22 -8.04
N ARG A 82 2.52 10.58 -8.94
CA ARG A 82 2.75 10.63 -10.39
C ARG A 82 2.75 12.07 -10.90
N ASN A 83 1.79 12.90 -10.46
CA ASN A 83 1.72 14.30 -10.85
C ASN A 83 2.90 15.15 -10.31
N ASN A 84 3.60 14.67 -9.29
CA ASN A 84 4.80 15.28 -8.72
C ASN A 84 6.10 14.66 -9.24
N GLY A 85 6.04 13.76 -10.23
CA GLY A 85 7.20 13.06 -10.79
C GLY A 85 7.84 12.03 -9.85
N ARG A 86 7.05 11.40 -8.98
CA ARG A 86 7.48 10.43 -7.96
C ARG A 86 6.68 9.14 -8.00
#